data_AF-A0A078KXS3-F1
#
_entry.id   AF-A0A078KXS3-F1
#
_cell.length_a   1.000
_cell.length_b   1.000
_cell.length_c   1.000
_cell.angle_alpha   90.00
_cell.angle_beta   90.00
_cell.angle_gamma   90.00
#
_symmetry.space_group_name_H-M   'P 1'
#
loop_
_entity.id
_entity.type
_entity.pdbx_description
1 polymer ?
#
loop_
_entity_poly.entity_id
_entity_poly.type
_entity_poly.pdbx_seq_one_letter_code
_entity_poly.pdbx_strand_id
1 'polypeptide(L)'
;MPLTNKIQKLTKICEQHRQDLIASLQGNLFKMPKDVVNDYVIHDTLNLEKLFKTANTGVSLYWSSAANQEKYRWEKHSSESHPKLHLIIKKLNLIDRMLVHLNSEHPELEIGQFKELLTVDNKALLKKRYEKKSLLKNPFESSEGEHFLKTISDLLAKTEKYSGVFWQPGEKEFKAQSDSSYYIGLGRKSE
;
A
#
# COMPACT_ATOMS: atom_id res chain seq x y z
N MET A 1 -0.67 -24.14 -12.34
CA MET A 1 0.23 -23.65 -11.27
C MET A 1 -0.59 -23.49 -9.99
N PRO A 2 -0.22 -24.14 -8.87
CA PRO A 2 -0.91 -24.05 -7.59
C PRO A 2 -1.03 -22.62 -7.07
N LEU A 3 -2.01 -22.36 -6.19
CA LEU A 3 -2.20 -21.05 -5.55
C LEU A 3 -0.98 -20.66 -4.71
N THR A 4 -0.47 -21.59 -3.90
CA THR A 4 0.73 -21.43 -3.07
C THR A 4 1.93 -20.94 -3.87
N ASN A 5 2.21 -21.54 -5.04
CA ASN A 5 3.33 -21.12 -5.89
C ASN A 5 3.12 -19.71 -6.51
N LYS A 6 1.86 -19.27 -6.70
CA LYS A 6 1.56 -17.90 -7.16
C LYS A 6 1.80 -16.90 -6.03
N ILE A 7 1.38 -17.21 -4.81
CA ILE A 7 1.62 -16.41 -3.60
C ILE A 7 3.13 -16.26 -3.39
N GLN A 8 3.88 -17.36 -3.35
CA GLN A 8 5.35 -17.33 -3.24
C GLN A 8 6.03 -16.46 -4.32
N LYS A 9 5.57 -16.54 -5.58
CA LYS A 9 6.09 -15.69 -6.66
C LYS A 9 5.76 -14.21 -6.42
N LEU A 10 4.56 -13.92 -5.93
CA LEU A 10 4.11 -12.56 -5.61
C LEU A 10 4.88 -11.99 -4.42
N THR A 11 5.07 -12.76 -3.33
CA THR A 11 5.94 -12.41 -2.19
C THR A 11 7.34 -12.04 -2.68
N LYS A 12 8.00 -12.90 -3.45
CA LYS A 12 9.35 -12.65 -3.98
C LYS A 12 9.45 -11.38 -4.82
N ILE A 13 8.42 -11.05 -5.61
CA ILE A 13 8.37 -9.82 -6.41
C ILE A 13 8.22 -8.58 -5.51
N CYS A 14 7.36 -8.66 -4.49
CA CYS A 14 7.20 -7.59 -3.50
C CYS A 14 8.48 -7.40 -2.66
N GLU A 15 9.15 -8.48 -2.24
CA GLU A 15 10.43 -8.45 -1.51
C GLU A 15 11.55 -7.81 -2.34
N GLN A 16 11.69 -8.20 -3.62
CA GLN A 16 12.66 -7.57 -4.52
C GLN A 16 12.39 -6.07 -4.66
N HIS A 17 11.14 -5.70 -4.98
CA HIS A 17 10.78 -4.30 -5.15
C HIS A 17 10.96 -3.50 -3.85
N ARG A 18 10.73 -4.12 -2.68
CA ARG A 18 11.02 -3.56 -1.37
C ARG A 18 12.52 -3.27 -1.18
N GLN A 19 13.38 -4.22 -1.54
CA GLN A 19 14.84 -4.04 -1.47
C GLN A 19 15.31 -2.90 -2.39
N ASP A 20 14.83 -2.86 -3.63
CA ASP A 20 15.14 -1.80 -4.59
C ASP A 20 14.70 -0.41 -4.05
N LEU A 21 13.50 -0.34 -3.46
CA LEU A 21 12.98 0.86 -2.81
C LEU A 21 13.80 1.27 -1.59
N ILE A 22 14.27 0.34 -0.76
CA ILE A 22 15.12 0.63 0.41
C ILE A 22 16.49 1.18 -0.01
N ALA A 23 17.13 0.57 -1.02
CA ALA A 23 18.38 1.08 -1.56
C ALA A 23 18.20 2.50 -2.15
N SER A 24 17.10 2.74 -2.86
CA SER A 24 16.74 4.08 -3.36
C SER A 24 16.43 5.06 -2.22
N LEU A 25 15.80 4.59 -1.13
CA LEU A 25 15.48 5.39 0.06
C LEU A 25 16.78 5.87 0.73
N GLN A 26 17.71 4.95 1.02
CA GLN A 26 19.03 5.27 1.58
C GLN A 26 19.79 6.26 0.68
N GLY A 27 19.88 5.98 -0.62
CA GLY A 27 20.58 6.84 -1.59
C GLY A 27 19.97 8.23 -1.79
N ASN A 28 18.73 8.48 -1.36
CA ASN A 28 18.16 9.82 -1.33
C ASN A 28 18.17 10.45 0.08
N LEU A 29 18.04 9.64 1.14
CA LEU A 29 18.12 10.11 2.52
C LEU A 29 19.54 10.63 2.85
N PHE A 30 20.59 9.94 2.39
CA PHE A 30 21.99 10.37 2.57
C PHE A 30 22.38 11.64 1.80
N LYS A 31 21.45 12.27 1.05
CA LYS A 31 21.60 13.62 0.49
C LYS A 31 21.07 14.71 1.43
N MET A 32 20.38 14.34 2.50
CA MET A 32 19.97 15.25 3.57
C MET A 32 21.15 15.55 4.51
N PRO A 33 21.11 16.63 5.30
CA PRO A 33 22.14 16.92 6.31
C PRO A 33 22.37 15.75 7.27
N LYS A 34 23.63 15.54 7.68
CA LYS A 34 24.04 14.35 8.45
C LYS A 34 23.31 14.18 9.79
N ASP A 35 23.01 15.27 10.47
CA ASP A 35 22.20 15.31 11.70
C ASP A 35 20.73 14.93 11.47
N VAL A 36 20.15 15.25 10.32
CA VAL A 36 18.83 14.75 9.90
C VAL A 36 18.89 13.25 9.55
N VAL A 37 19.96 12.80 8.88
CA VAL A 37 20.18 11.37 8.61
C VAL A 37 20.32 10.56 9.89
N ASN A 38 21.10 11.06 10.86
CA ASN A 38 21.32 10.43 12.16
C ASN A 38 20.01 10.22 12.94
N ASP A 39 19.00 11.07 12.75
CA ASP A 39 17.68 10.88 13.36
C ASP A 39 17.00 9.58 12.89
N TYR A 40 17.36 9.06 11.72
CA TYR A 40 16.77 7.86 11.12
C TYR A 40 17.70 6.65 11.05
N VAL A 41 18.96 6.77 11.45
CA VAL A 41 19.96 5.68 11.36
C VAL A 41 20.41 5.29 12.76
N ILE A 42 20.30 4.01 13.08
CA ILE A 42 20.71 3.41 14.36
C ILE A 42 21.71 2.30 14.04
N HIS A 43 22.95 2.39 14.53
CA HIS A 43 24.03 1.42 14.24
C HIS A 43 24.13 1.07 12.74
N ASP A 44 24.29 2.11 11.91
CA ASP A 44 24.34 2.05 10.43
C ASP A 44 23.12 1.41 9.74
N THR A 45 22.07 1.08 10.50
CA THR A 45 20.82 0.48 10.02
C THR A 45 19.71 1.53 9.96
N LEU A 46 18.98 1.57 8.84
CA LEU A 46 17.89 2.51 8.64
C LEU A 46 16.65 2.13 9.45
N ASN A 47 16.22 3.00 10.37
CA ASN A 47 14.97 2.85 11.12
C ASN A 47 13.78 3.29 10.24
N LEU A 48 13.28 2.35 9.43
CA LEU A 48 12.11 2.52 8.57
C LEU A 48 10.85 2.88 9.36
N GLU A 49 10.66 2.33 10.56
CA GLU A 49 9.49 2.59 11.40
C GLU A 49 9.40 4.08 11.80
N LYS A 50 10.48 4.63 12.37
CA LYS A 50 10.56 6.06 12.73
C LYS A 50 10.37 6.95 11.49
N LEU A 51 10.96 6.56 10.36
CA LEU A 51 10.87 7.30 9.10
C LEU A 51 9.44 7.31 8.54
N PHE A 52 8.72 6.18 8.55
CA PHE A 52 7.31 6.11 8.19
C PHE A 52 6.42 6.88 9.16
N LYS A 53 6.67 6.75 10.48
CA LYS A 53 5.93 7.47 11.52
C LYS A 53 6.03 8.99 11.31
N THR A 54 7.23 9.54 11.07
CA THR A 54 7.38 10.98 10.78
C THR A 54 6.71 11.36 9.46
N ALA A 55 6.88 10.58 8.39
CA ALA A 55 6.29 10.91 7.09
C ALA A 55 4.75 10.86 7.09
N ASN A 56 4.15 10.00 7.92
CA ASN A 56 2.69 9.84 8.02
C ASN A 56 2.04 10.87 8.97
N THR A 57 2.76 11.48 9.91
CA THR A 57 2.22 12.55 10.78
C THR A 57 2.17 13.92 10.09
N GLY A 58 2.64 14.05 8.84
CA GLY A 58 2.75 15.34 8.16
C GLY A 58 3.85 16.25 8.70
N VAL A 59 4.77 15.70 9.52
CA VAL A 59 5.94 16.41 10.03
C VAL A 59 7.08 16.30 9.00
N SER A 60 7.83 17.38 8.81
CA SER A 60 9.00 17.35 7.92
C SER A 60 10.03 16.37 8.45
N LEU A 61 10.68 15.62 7.55
CA LEU A 61 11.81 14.77 7.94
C LEU A 61 12.97 15.58 8.56
N TYR A 62 13.04 16.89 8.26
CA TYR A 62 13.93 17.86 8.90
C TYR A 62 13.60 18.20 10.36
N TRP A 63 12.42 17.83 10.88
CA TRP A 63 11.90 18.24 12.19
C TRP A 63 11.59 17.04 13.09
N SER A 64 12.29 15.92 12.91
CA SER A 64 12.07 14.65 13.61
C SER A 64 12.57 14.59 15.05
N SER A 65 13.32 15.60 15.49
CA SER A 65 13.76 15.81 16.86
C SER A 65 13.72 17.30 17.20
N ALA A 66 13.65 17.66 18.49
CA ALA A 66 13.61 19.05 18.93
C ALA A 66 14.84 19.86 18.46
N ALA A 67 16.03 19.23 18.44
CA ALA A 67 17.26 19.85 17.95
C ALA A 67 17.21 20.18 16.46
N ASN A 68 16.78 19.21 15.63
CA ASN A 68 16.63 19.42 14.20
C ASN A 68 15.45 20.37 13.88
N GLN A 69 14.36 20.33 14.65
CA GLN A 69 13.23 21.24 14.52
C GLN A 69 13.66 22.71 14.71
N GLU A 70 14.39 23.04 15.78
CA GLU A 70 14.87 24.41 16.00
C GLU A 70 15.84 24.87 14.90
N LYS A 71 16.78 24.01 14.52
CA LYS A 71 17.79 24.30 13.49
C LYS A 71 17.19 24.50 12.10
N TYR A 72 16.20 23.69 11.73
CA TYR A 72 15.63 23.63 10.38
C TYR A 72 14.21 24.20 10.29
N ARG A 73 13.69 24.92 11.30
CA ARG A 73 12.32 25.50 11.29
C ARG A 73 12.01 26.39 10.08
N TRP A 74 13.03 26.99 9.48
CA TRP A 74 12.91 27.85 8.29
C TRP A 74 13.11 27.10 6.96
N GLU A 75 13.51 25.83 7.00
CA GLU A 75 13.60 25.00 5.80
C GLU A 75 12.21 24.67 5.25
N LYS A 76 12.14 24.48 3.93
CA LYS A 76 10.93 23.96 3.31
C LYS A 76 10.64 22.54 3.79
N HIS A 77 9.35 22.20 3.82
CA HIS A 77 8.93 20.86 4.20
C HIS A 77 9.61 19.81 3.31
N SER A 78 10.06 18.69 3.90
CA SER A 78 10.84 17.67 3.18
C SER A 78 10.12 17.07 1.95
N SER A 79 8.80 17.19 1.83
CA SER A 79 8.05 16.80 0.62
C SER A 79 8.24 17.74 -0.56
N GLU A 80 8.59 19.02 -0.31
CA GLU A 80 8.93 20.01 -1.32
C GLU A 80 10.42 19.95 -1.69
N SER A 81 11.30 19.82 -0.69
CA SER A 81 12.75 19.74 -0.89
C SER A 81 13.18 18.38 -1.46
N HIS A 82 12.54 17.29 -1.02
CA HIS A 82 12.86 15.90 -1.40
C HIS A 82 11.62 15.12 -1.89
N PRO A 83 10.93 15.56 -2.96
CA PRO A 83 9.71 14.91 -3.45
C PRO A 83 9.94 13.47 -3.92
N LYS A 84 11.16 13.14 -4.39
CA LYS A 84 11.58 11.77 -4.75
C LYS A 84 11.64 10.87 -3.51
N LEU A 85 12.16 11.37 -2.38
CA LEU A 85 12.20 10.65 -1.11
C LEU A 85 10.79 10.35 -0.60
N HIS A 86 9.91 11.34 -0.58
CA HIS A 86 8.49 11.17 -0.21
C HIS A 86 7.74 10.17 -1.08
N LEU A 87 8.03 10.13 -2.40
CA LEU A 87 7.45 9.13 -3.30
C LEU A 87 7.95 7.71 -2.98
N ILE A 88 9.24 7.54 -2.69
CA ILE A 88 9.81 6.24 -2.28
C ILE A 88 9.15 5.77 -0.98
N ILE A 89 9.03 6.64 0.03
CA ILE A 89 8.39 6.32 1.31
C ILE A 89 6.95 5.82 1.13
N LYS A 90 6.14 6.56 0.36
CA LYS A 90 4.74 6.18 0.11
C LYS A 90 4.61 4.85 -0.62
N LYS A 91 5.48 4.57 -1.59
CA LYS A 91 5.54 3.26 -2.26
C LYS A 91 5.97 2.16 -1.30
N LEU A 92 7.04 2.36 -0.53
CA LEU A 92 7.55 1.35 0.40
C LEU A 92 6.52 0.98 1.48
N ASN A 93 5.80 1.97 2.04
CA ASN A 93 4.68 1.72 2.96
C ASN A 93 3.57 0.85 2.31
N LEU A 94 3.22 1.11 1.05
CA LEU A 94 2.25 0.27 0.32
C LEU A 94 2.76 -1.16 0.08
N ILE A 95 4.04 -1.33 -0.27
CA ILE A 95 4.67 -2.64 -0.47
C ILE A 95 4.75 -3.43 0.84
N ASP A 96 5.13 -2.78 1.95
CA ASP A 96 5.20 -3.42 3.26
C ASP A 96 3.80 -3.88 3.71
N ARG A 97 2.75 -3.08 3.49
CA ARG A 97 1.36 -3.52 3.69
C ARG A 97 0.99 -4.74 2.83
N MET A 98 1.35 -4.76 1.55
CA MET A 98 1.11 -5.91 0.68
C MET A 98 1.85 -7.17 1.17
N LEU A 99 3.08 -7.03 1.68
CA LEU A 99 3.86 -8.14 2.23
C LEU A 99 3.26 -8.72 3.52
N VAL A 100 2.66 -7.89 4.39
CA VAL A 100 1.96 -8.36 5.60
C VAL A 100 0.85 -9.36 5.24
N HIS A 101 0.02 -9.06 4.25
CA HIS A 101 -1.04 -9.98 3.80
C HIS A 101 -0.47 -11.25 3.14
N LEU A 102 0.62 -11.15 2.37
CA LEU A 102 1.25 -12.29 1.67
C LEU A 102 2.01 -13.25 2.61
N ASN A 103 2.47 -12.74 3.75
CA ASN A 103 3.20 -13.48 4.77
C ASN A 103 2.34 -13.76 6.01
N SER A 104 1.02 -13.63 5.89
CA SER A 104 0.06 -14.07 6.91
C SER A 104 0.04 -15.60 7.03
N GLU A 105 -0.63 -16.14 8.06
CA GLU A 105 -0.82 -17.58 8.21
C GLU A 105 -1.74 -18.17 7.11
N HIS A 106 -2.62 -17.35 6.54
CA HIS A 106 -3.62 -17.73 5.52
C HIS A 106 -3.65 -16.76 4.33
N PRO A 107 -2.55 -16.65 3.56
CA PRO A 107 -2.40 -15.65 2.49
C PRO A 107 -3.37 -15.86 1.32
N GLU A 108 -3.92 -17.07 1.15
CA GLU A 108 -5.01 -17.36 0.23
C GLU A 108 -6.33 -16.65 0.57
N LEU A 109 -6.60 -16.38 1.86
CA LEU A 109 -7.78 -15.63 2.31
C LEU A 109 -7.51 -14.12 2.21
N GLU A 110 -6.32 -13.70 2.64
CA GLU A 110 -5.88 -12.30 2.63
C GLU A 110 -5.66 -11.73 1.22
N ILE A 111 -5.52 -12.57 0.19
CA ILE A 111 -5.41 -12.13 -1.21
C ILE A 111 -6.61 -11.28 -1.67
N GLY A 112 -7.79 -11.41 -1.04
CA GLY A 112 -8.94 -10.54 -1.30
C GLY A 112 -8.66 -9.07 -0.96
N GLN A 113 -7.90 -8.82 0.12
CA GLN A 113 -7.54 -7.49 0.62
C GLN A 113 -6.67 -6.69 -0.35
N PHE A 114 -6.05 -7.35 -1.34
CA PHE A 114 -5.30 -6.68 -2.40
C PHE A 114 -6.18 -5.75 -3.24
N LYS A 115 -7.50 -5.97 -3.31
CA LYS A 115 -8.42 -5.05 -3.99
C LYS A 115 -8.55 -3.72 -3.25
N GLU A 116 -8.59 -3.77 -1.93
CA GLU A 116 -8.67 -2.60 -1.05
C GLU A 116 -7.33 -1.85 -0.98
N LEU A 117 -6.21 -2.57 -1.07
CA LEU A 117 -4.88 -1.96 -1.21
C LEU A 117 -4.63 -1.36 -2.60
N LEU A 118 -5.03 -2.03 -3.68
CA LEU A 118 -4.75 -1.61 -5.05
C LEU A 118 -5.87 -0.71 -5.62
N THR A 119 -6.21 0.33 -4.87
CA THR A 119 -7.10 1.43 -5.32
C THR A 119 -6.56 2.11 -6.58
N VAL A 120 -7.39 2.95 -7.22
CA VAL A 120 -6.96 3.79 -8.36
C VAL A 120 -5.74 4.64 -7.98
N ASP A 121 -5.75 5.25 -6.80
CA ASP A 121 -4.68 6.12 -6.32
C ASP A 121 -3.39 5.34 -5.98
N ASN A 122 -3.51 4.16 -5.36
CA ASN A 122 -2.36 3.32 -5.04
C ASN A 122 -1.73 2.69 -6.29
N LYS A 123 -2.56 2.35 -7.31
CA LYS A 123 -2.08 2.02 -8.65
C LYS A 123 -1.34 3.21 -9.28
N ALA A 124 -1.92 4.41 -9.25
CA ALA A 124 -1.28 5.62 -9.79
C ALA A 124 0.05 5.95 -9.05
N LEU A 125 0.09 5.79 -7.73
CA LEU A 125 1.27 5.96 -6.88
C LEU A 125 2.42 5.04 -7.33
N LEU A 126 2.15 3.74 -7.49
CA LEU A 126 3.14 2.75 -7.93
C LEU A 126 3.69 3.10 -9.33
N LYS A 127 2.81 3.46 -10.28
CA LYS A 127 3.19 3.85 -11.65
C LYS A 127 4.04 5.12 -11.73
N LYS A 128 3.89 6.04 -10.78
CA LYS A 128 4.54 7.36 -10.79
C LYS A 128 6.06 7.22 -10.86
N ARG A 129 6.66 7.70 -11.95
CA ARG A 129 8.12 7.71 -12.17
C ARG A 129 8.78 8.77 -11.29
N TYR A 130 10.05 8.56 -10.98
CA TYR A 130 10.78 9.39 -10.02
C TYR A 130 11.31 10.73 -10.58
N GLU A 131 11.25 10.97 -11.90
CA GLU A 131 11.93 12.12 -12.51
C GLU A 131 11.10 12.85 -13.58
N LYS A 132 10.99 14.18 -13.42
CA LYS A 132 10.70 15.12 -14.52
C LYS A 132 11.97 15.34 -15.35
N LYS A 133 12.39 14.36 -16.18
CA LYS A 133 13.32 14.62 -17.31
C LYS A 133 13.40 13.46 -18.32
N SER A 134 12.34 13.31 -19.11
CA SER A 134 12.50 13.11 -20.54
C SER A 134 11.24 13.63 -21.25
N LEU A 135 11.41 14.62 -22.12
CA LEU A 135 10.37 15.03 -23.08
C LEU A 135 10.27 14.04 -24.25
N LEU A 136 11.27 13.17 -24.41
CA LEU A 136 11.23 12.01 -25.29
C LEU A 136 10.58 10.85 -24.52
N LYS A 137 9.25 10.89 -24.42
CA LYS A 137 8.47 9.71 -24.04
C LYS A 137 8.55 8.71 -25.20
N ASN A 138 9.17 7.56 -24.99
CA ASN A 138 8.81 6.38 -25.76
C ASN A 138 7.44 5.89 -25.22
N PRO A 139 6.34 5.95 -25.99
CA PRO A 139 5.01 5.61 -25.47
C PRO A 139 4.85 4.11 -25.15
N PHE A 140 5.83 3.28 -25.51
CA PHE A 140 5.82 1.82 -25.32
C PHE A 140 6.65 1.33 -24.13
N GLU A 141 7.47 2.18 -23.49
CA GLU A 141 8.22 1.78 -22.30
C GLU A 141 7.32 1.79 -21.07
N SER A 142 6.97 0.62 -20.53
CA SER A 142 6.29 0.50 -19.24
C SER A 142 7.21 0.92 -18.09
N SER A 143 6.72 1.66 -17.09
CA SER A 143 7.50 1.90 -15.87
C SER A 143 7.68 0.61 -15.04
N GLU A 144 8.68 0.57 -14.16
CA GLU A 144 8.85 -0.53 -13.20
C GLU A 144 7.56 -0.79 -12.40
N GLY A 145 6.86 0.27 -12.00
CA GLY A 145 5.57 0.19 -11.33
C GLY A 145 4.44 -0.35 -12.22
N GLU A 146 4.51 -0.16 -13.54
CA GLU A 146 3.57 -0.78 -14.49
C GLU A 146 3.87 -2.24 -14.73
N HIS A 147 5.15 -2.64 -14.80
CA HIS A 147 5.54 -4.05 -14.87
C HIS A 147 5.16 -4.80 -13.57
N PHE A 148 5.42 -4.18 -12.41
CA PHE A 148 4.99 -4.65 -11.09
C PHE A 148 3.47 -4.84 -11.02
N LEU A 149 2.69 -3.78 -11.31
CA LEU A 149 1.22 -3.85 -11.31
C LEU A 149 0.66 -4.83 -12.32
N LYS A 150 1.23 -4.94 -13.52
CA LYS A 150 0.82 -5.93 -14.52
C LYS A 150 1.04 -7.34 -13.97
N THR A 151 2.22 -7.62 -13.42
CA THR A 151 2.55 -8.94 -12.87
C THR A 151 1.64 -9.31 -11.69
N ILE A 152 1.31 -8.35 -10.81
CA ILE A 152 0.34 -8.57 -9.74
C ILE A 152 -1.06 -8.81 -10.29
N SER A 153 -1.53 -7.97 -11.22
CA SER A 153 -2.87 -8.10 -11.80
C SER A 153 -3.04 -9.42 -12.56
N ASP A 154 -2.01 -9.84 -13.31
CA ASP A 154 -1.94 -11.12 -14.02
C ASP A 154 -1.89 -12.33 -13.08
N LEU A 155 -1.43 -12.15 -11.83
CA LEU A 155 -1.47 -13.18 -10.79
C LEU A 155 -2.84 -13.21 -10.08
N LEU A 156 -3.37 -12.05 -9.68
CA LEU A 156 -4.67 -11.91 -8.99
C LEU A 156 -5.85 -12.36 -9.85
N ALA A 157 -5.93 -11.95 -11.12
CA ALA A 157 -6.97 -12.43 -12.04
C ALA A 157 -6.90 -13.96 -12.26
N LYS A 158 -5.72 -14.56 -12.03
CA LYS A 158 -5.50 -16.01 -12.06
C LYS A 158 -5.70 -16.68 -10.69
N THR A 159 -5.94 -15.96 -9.61
CA THR A 159 -6.35 -16.51 -8.30
C THR A 159 -7.85 -16.41 -8.07
N GLU A 160 -8.53 -15.39 -8.62
CA GLU A 160 -10.01 -15.29 -8.60
C GLU A 160 -10.70 -16.50 -9.25
N LYS A 161 -10.11 -17.09 -10.30
CA LYS A 161 -10.58 -18.36 -10.89
C LYS A 161 -10.48 -19.57 -9.96
N TYR A 162 -9.79 -19.47 -8.83
CA TYR A 162 -9.61 -20.54 -7.85
C TYR A 162 -10.27 -20.25 -6.50
N SER A 163 -10.58 -18.99 -6.18
CA SER A 163 -11.14 -18.63 -4.87
C SER A 163 -12.59 -19.10 -4.69
N GLY A 164 -13.35 -19.35 -5.77
CA GLY A 164 -14.64 -20.07 -5.74
C GLY A 164 -15.81 -19.39 -5.00
N VAL A 165 -15.54 -18.37 -4.18
CA VAL A 165 -16.54 -17.52 -3.53
C VAL A 165 -17.21 -16.68 -4.62
N PHE A 166 -18.47 -17.01 -4.89
CA PHE A 166 -19.36 -16.26 -5.78
C PHE A 166 -19.37 -14.78 -5.40
N TRP A 167 -18.82 -13.94 -6.27
CA TRP A 167 -19.10 -12.51 -6.27
C TRP A 167 -19.99 -12.23 -7.47
N GLN A 168 -21.31 -12.23 -7.26
CA GLN A 168 -22.24 -11.66 -8.24
C GLN A 168 -22.23 -10.13 -8.08
N PRO A 169 -21.96 -9.36 -9.15
CA PRO A 169 -21.98 -7.91 -9.09
C PRO A 169 -23.42 -7.39 -9.25
N GLY A 170 -23.96 -6.82 -8.18
CA GLY A 170 -25.15 -5.95 -8.23
C GLY A 170 -26.47 -6.57 -7.79
N GLU A 171 -27.29 -5.69 -7.19
CA GLU A 171 -28.74 -5.82 -6.98
C GLU A 171 -29.25 -6.99 -6.11
N LYS A 172 -29.41 -6.70 -4.81
CA LYS A 172 -30.75 -6.40 -4.28
C LYS A 172 -30.69 -5.65 -2.95
N GLU A 173 -31.67 -4.77 -2.76
CA GLU A 173 -31.95 -4.10 -1.49
C GLU A 173 -32.16 -5.16 -0.40
N PHE A 174 -31.56 -4.94 0.78
CA PHE A 174 -31.94 -5.67 1.99
C PHE A 174 -33.31 -5.17 2.47
N LYS A 175 -34.39 -5.62 1.80
CA LYS A 175 -35.71 -5.60 2.40
C LYS A 175 -35.73 -6.64 3.50
N ALA A 176 -35.80 -6.19 4.74
CA ALA A 176 -36.13 -7.05 5.87
C ALA A 176 -37.51 -7.65 5.61
N GLN A 177 -37.56 -8.90 5.16
CA GLN A 177 -38.80 -9.66 5.15
C GLN A 177 -39.08 -10.09 6.59
N SER A 178 -40.08 -9.46 7.17
CA SER A 178 -40.76 -9.95 8.36
C SER A 178 -41.46 -11.27 8.01
N ASP A 179 -40.94 -12.39 8.51
CA ASP A 179 -41.65 -13.67 8.47
C ASP A 179 -42.82 -13.62 9.46
N SER A 180 -43.94 -13.08 8.97
CA SER A 180 -45.25 -13.24 9.55
C SER A 180 -46.05 -14.20 8.68
N SER A 181 -46.42 -15.34 9.23
CA SER A 181 -47.83 -15.68 9.50
C SER A 181 -48.06 -17.19 9.54
N TYR A 182 -48.83 -17.63 10.53
CA TYR A 182 -49.73 -18.78 10.66
C TYR A 182 -50.00 -18.86 12.17
N TYR A 183 -51.20 -18.62 12.73
CA TYR A 183 -52.55 -18.87 12.24
C TYR A 183 -53.57 -17.76 12.56
N ILE A 184 -54.67 -17.72 11.81
CA ILE A 184 -55.91 -17.01 12.16
C ILE A 184 -56.74 -17.91 13.09
N GLY A 185 -57.34 -17.37 14.16
CA GLY A 185 -58.02 -18.20 15.18
C GLY A 185 -58.91 -17.46 16.19
N LEU A 186 -59.79 -16.57 15.70
CA LEU A 186 -61.06 -16.11 16.30
C LEU A 186 -61.36 -16.42 17.80
N GLY A 187 -61.60 -15.36 18.60
CA GLY A 187 -62.91 -15.22 19.25
C GLY A 187 -63.01 -15.00 20.77
N ARG A 188 -63.54 -13.81 21.13
CA ARG A 188 -64.28 -13.44 22.36
C ARG A 188 -63.47 -13.38 23.67
N LYS A 189 -63.68 -12.36 24.53
CA LYS A 189 -64.89 -12.00 25.32
C LYS A 189 -65.38 -13.17 26.22
N SER A 190 -66.05 -12.94 27.35
CA SER A 190 -66.52 -11.66 27.87
C SER A 190 -65.92 -11.31 29.24
N GLU A 191 -65.81 -10.02 29.57
CA GLU A 191 -66.13 -8.86 28.72
C GLU A 191 -64.87 -8.17 28.17
#